data_AF-A0A963TMS6-F1
#
_entry.id   AF-A0A963TMS6-F1
#
_cell.length_a   1.000
_cell.length_b   1.000
_cell.length_c   1.000
_cell.angle_alpha   90.00
_cell.angle_beta   90.00
_cell.angle_gamma   90.00
#
_symmetry.space_group_name_H-M   'P 1'
#
loop_
_entity.id
_entity.type
_entity.pdbx_description
1 polymer ?
#
loop_
_entity_poly.entity_id
_entity_poly.type
_entity_poly.pdbx_seq_one_letter_code
_entity_poly.pdbx_strand_id
1 'polypeptide(L)'
;MARKPQLTPDTLAALGVQRLARIVLDEAERVPAFRKRVVAALASTAGPDAVAKLIDRRLLALERARAMVGWEKERAFAEDLDATVRVITQELAPLSPIHAVQRLLRFVGGHDRVFERIDDSSGRIQDVYWRAAGAVPEIIAKILPRDLAQIPIC
;
A
#
# COMPACT_ATOMS: atom_id res chain seq x y z
N MET A 1 31.35 25.54 4.04
CA MET A 1 29.89 25.33 3.87
C MET A 1 29.46 24.21 4.82
N ALA A 2 28.50 24.45 5.72
CA ALA A 2 28.02 23.41 6.63
C ALA A 2 27.30 22.32 5.82
N ARG A 3 27.73 21.07 5.97
CA ARG A 3 27.12 19.92 5.29
C ARG A 3 25.68 19.78 5.78
N LYS A 4 24.70 19.81 4.87
CA LYS A 4 23.30 19.54 5.23
C LYS A 4 23.24 18.21 5.98
N PRO A 5 22.66 18.16 7.19
CA PRO A 5 22.48 16.89 7.89
C PRO A 5 21.67 15.97 6.98
N GLN A 6 22.23 14.79 6.70
CA GLN A 6 21.57 13.79 5.87
C GLN A 6 20.46 13.15 6.69
N LEU A 7 19.24 13.15 6.15
CA LEU A 7 18.11 12.45 6.75
C LEU A 7 18.28 10.95 6.52
N THR A 8 18.68 10.24 7.57
CA THR A 8 18.87 8.79 7.60
C THR A 8 18.17 8.20 8.83
N PRO A 9 17.85 6.89 8.84
CA PRO A 9 17.26 6.23 10.01
C PRO A 9 18.03 6.50 11.31
N ASP A 10 19.36 6.43 11.28
CA ASP A 10 20.21 6.65 12.46
C ASP A 10 20.12 8.10 12.97
N THR A 11 20.22 9.07 12.06
CA THR A 11 20.09 10.49 12.43
C THR A 11 18.69 10.85 12.93
N LEU A 12 17.65 10.14 12.46
CA LEU A 12 16.29 10.29 12.94
C LEU A 12 16.13 9.64 14.32
N ALA A 13 16.68 8.45 14.53
CA ALA A 13 16.65 7.75 15.82
C ALA A 13 17.28 8.59 16.94
N ALA A 14 18.33 9.36 16.64
CA ALA A 14 18.96 10.30 17.57
C ALA A 14 18.03 11.42 18.08
N LEU A 15 16.89 11.70 17.42
CA LEU A 15 15.88 12.64 17.92
C LEU A 15 15.11 12.09 19.13
N GLY A 16 15.10 10.77 19.33
CA GLY A 16 14.34 10.08 20.36
C GLY A 16 12.86 9.88 20.00
N VAL A 17 12.26 8.85 20.60
CA VAL A 17 10.89 8.38 20.27
C VAL A 17 9.83 9.47 20.45
N GLN A 18 9.89 10.24 21.55
CA GLN A 18 8.88 11.26 21.85
C GLN A 18 8.87 12.39 20.81
N ARG A 19 10.05 12.87 20.40
CA ARG A 19 10.16 13.93 19.40
C ARG A 19 9.76 13.44 18.01
N LEU A 20 10.16 12.23 17.64
CA LEU A 20 9.75 11.60 16.38
C LEU A 20 8.23 11.41 16.32
N ALA A 21 7.61 10.87 17.38
CA ALA A 21 6.17 10.66 17.43
C ALA A 21 5.40 11.98 17.23
N ARG A 22 5.85 13.08 17.85
CA ARG A 22 5.23 14.39 17.67
C ARG A 22 5.35 14.91 16.25
N ILE A 23 6.54 14.84 15.64
CA ILE A 23 6.74 15.25 14.24
C ILE A 23 5.86 14.42 13.29
N VAL A 24 5.78 13.10 13.53
CA VAL A 24 4.94 12.20 12.73
C VAL A 24 3.46 12.55 12.89
N LEU A 25 2.99 12.85 14.10
CA LEU A 25 1.61 13.28 14.33
C LEU A 25 1.30 14.61 13.66
N ASP A 26 2.16 15.62 13.84
CA ASP A 26 1.99 16.94 13.22
C ASP A 26 1.90 16.85 11.69
N GLU A 27 2.72 15.98 11.08
CA GLU A 27 2.69 15.76 9.62
C GLU A 27 1.48 14.93 9.19
N ALA A 28 1.07 13.94 9.99
CA ALA A 28 -0.12 13.13 9.72
C ALA A 28 -1.43 13.92 9.83
N GLU A 29 -1.45 15.02 10.57
CA GLU A 29 -2.60 15.95 10.58
C GLU A 29 -2.71 16.75 9.28
N ARG A 30 -1.58 17.03 8.62
CA ARG A 30 -1.52 17.90 7.43
C ARG A 30 -1.57 17.13 6.12
N VAL A 31 -1.03 15.91 6.09
CA VAL A 31 -0.85 15.14 4.87
C VAL A 31 -1.63 13.81 4.96
N PRO A 32 -2.82 13.71 4.35
CA PRO A 32 -3.68 12.51 4.43
C PRO A 32 -2.99 11.22 3.96
N ALA A 33 -2.17 11.31 2.90
CA ALA A 33 -1.40 10.16 2.41
C ALA A 33 -0.38 9.67 3.45
N PHE A 34 0.29 10.59 4.15
CA PHE A 34 1.22 10.25 5.24
C PHE A 34 0.48 9.64 6.43
N ARG A 35 -0.67 10.21 6.82
CA ARG A 35 -1.54 9.65 7.87
C ARG A 35 -1.91 8.20 7.59
N LYS A 36 -2.34 7.89 6.37
CA LYS A 36 -2.69 6.52 5.96
C LYS A 36 -1.51 5.56 6.16
N ARG A 37 -0.30 5.97 5.80
CA ARG A 37 0.92 5.17 6.02
C ARG A 37 1.19 4.93 7.49
N VAL A 38 1.09 5.96 8.33
CA VAL A 38 1.27 5.84 9.78
C VAL A 38 0.21 4.91 10.39
N VAL A 39 -1.06 5.04 10.00
CA VAL A 39 -2.14 4.16 10.46
C VAL A 39 -1.90 2.71 10.05
N ALA A 40 -1.41 2.45 8.84
CA ALA A 40 -1.08 1.10 8.38
C ALA A 40 0.09 0.50 9.18
N ALA A 41 1.16 1.28 9.43
CA ALA A 41 2.28 0.86 10.25
C ALA A 41 1.90 0.65 11.73
N LEU A 42 0.94 1.42 12.26
CA LEU A 42 0.39 1.16 13.58
C LEU A 42 -0.46 -0.11 13.60
N ALA A 43 -1.25 -0.37 12.55
CA ALA A 43 -2.03 -1.59 12.45
C ALA A 43 -1.16 -2.85 12.36
N SER A 44 0.02 -2.77 11.75
CA SER A 44 0.95 -3.90 11.69
C SER A 44 1.44 -4.33 13.08
N THR A 45 1.50 -3.41 14.04
CA THR A 45 1.81 -3.74 15.45
C THR A 45 0.72 -4.58 16.14
N ALA A 46 -0.52 -4.51 15.64
CA ALA A 46 -1.65 -5.31 16.13
C ALA A 46 -1.82 -6.65 15.39
N GLY A 47 -0.96 -6.94 14.41
CA GLY A 47 -0.93 -8.20 13.67
C GLY A 47 -1.56 -8.15 12.27
N PRO A 48 -1.43 -9.25 11.50
CA PRO A 48 -1.77 -9.28 10.07
C PRO A 48 -3.25 -9.01 9.79
N ASP A 49 -4.16 -9.43 10.67
CA ASP A 49 -5.61 -9.24 10.49
C ASP A 49 -6.04 -7.78 10.58
N ALA A 50 -5.34 -6.97 11.40
CA ALA A 50 -5.62 -5.55 11.51
C ALA A 50 -5.25 -4.83 10.21
N VAL A 51 -4.08 -5.15 9.63
CA VAL A 51 -3.64 -4.61 8.34
C VAL A 51 -4.55 -5.08 7.21
N ALA A 52 -4.89 -6.37 7.19
CA ALA A 52 -5.79 -6.96 6.20
C ALA A 52 -7.15 -6.24 6.18
N LYS A 53 -7.74 -5.94 7.35
CA LYS A 53 -9.01 -5.18 7.43
C LYS A 53 -8.92 -3.78 6.81
N LEU A 54 -7.79 -3.09 6.95
CA LEU A 54 -7.59 -1.78 6.31
C LEU A 54 -7.55 -1.90 4.78
N ILE A 55 -6.82 -2.90 4.27
CA ILE A 55 -6.72 -3.20 2.84
C ILE A 55 -8.08 -3.62 2.29
N ASP A 56 -8.78 -4.54 2.97
CA ASP A 56 -10.07 -5.09 2.53
C ASP A 56 -11.14 -3.99 2.39
N ARG A 57 -11.15 -3.00 3.29
CA ARG A 57 -12.00 -1.80 3.16
C ARG A 57 -11.68 -0.98 1.92
N ARG A 58 -10.39 -0.81 1.60
CA ARG A 58 -9.97 -0.05 0.42
C ARG A 58 -10.32 -0.77 -0.87
N LEU A 59 -10.05 -2.07 -0.96
CA LEU A 59 -10.41 -2.90 -2.11
C LEU A 59 -11.93 -2.88 -2.35
N LEU A 60 -12.72 -3.03 -1.28
CA LEU A 60 -14.18 -2.95 -1.37
C LEU A 60 -14.66 -1.58 -1.88
N ALA A 61 -14.00 -0.49 -1.48
CA ALA A 61 -14.32 0.83 -1.99
C ALA A 61 -13.99 1.00 -3.48
N LEU A 62 -12.88 0.42 -3.96
CA LEU A 62 -12.53 0.39 -5.38
C LEU A 62 -13.55 -0.40 -6.19
N GLU A 63 -13.92 -1.61 -5.72
CA GLU A 63 -14.90 -2.48 -6.38
C GLU A 63 -16.29 -1.86 -6.50
N ARG A 64 -16.71 -1.08 -5.50
CA ARG A 64 -18.04 -0.44 -5.45
C ARG A 64 -18.11 0.88 -6.19
N ALA A 65 -16.98 1.52 -6.47
CA ALA A 65 -16.99 2.82 -7.08
C ALA A 65 -17.58 2.74 -8.51
N ARG A 66 -18.43 3.72 -8.88
CA ARG A 66 -19.00 3.84 -10.24
C ARG A 66 -18.68 5.16 -10.98
N ALA A 67 -18.46 6.25 -10.25
CA ALA A 67 -18.15 7.57 -10.84
C ALA A 67 -16.81 7.61 -11.60
N MET A 68 -16.76 8.24 -12.77
CA MET A 68 -15.52 8.50 -13.52
C MET A 68 -14.50 9.29 -12.67
N VAL A 69 -13.22 8.97 -12.83
CA VAL A 69 -12.11 9.73 -12.27
C VAL A 69 -11.68 10.75 -13.31
N GLY A 70 -11.86 12.04 -12.99
CA GLY A 70 -11.38 13.13 -13.86
C GLY A 70 -9.87 13.11 -14.00
N TRP A 71 -9.36 13.51 -15.16
CA TRP A 71 -7.93 13.55 -15.49
C TRP A 71 -7.13 14.37 -14.46
N GLU A 72 -7.73 15.40 -13.88
CA GLU A 72 -7.10 16.24 -12.86
C GLU A 72 -6.82 15.49 -11.54
N LYS A 73 -7.49 14.35 -11.33
CA LYS A 73 -7.33 13.47 -10.16
C LYS A 73 -6.54 12.21 -10.44
N GLU A 74 -6.16 11.96 -11.70
CA GLU A 74 -5.45 10.74 -12.12
C GLU A 74 -4.21 10.49 -11.26
N ARG A 75 -3.36 11.50 -11.11
CA ARG A 75 -2.14 11.38 -10.29
C ARG A 75 -2.45 11.04 -8.83
N ALA A 76 -3.38 11.75 -8.21
CA ALA A 76 -3.75 11.50 -6.81
C ALA A 76 -4.37 10.10 -6.63
N PHE A 77 -5.11 9.63 -7.64
CA PHE A 77 -5.68 8.30 -7.65
C PHE A 77 -4.60 7.22 -7.81
N ALA A 78 -3.63 7.41 -8.71
CA ALA A 78 -2.47 6.53 -8.86
C ALA A 78 -1.66 6.44 -7.56
N GLU A 79 -1.41 7.57 -6.90
CA GLU A 79 -0.70 7.62 -5.62
C GLU A 79 -1.46 6.87 -4.50
N ASP A 80 -2.79 6.89 -4.51
CA ASP A 80 -3.60 6.14 -3.55
C ASP A 80 -3.63 4.62 -3.84
N LEU A 81 -3.69 4.23 -5.12
CA LEU A 81 -3.53 2.82 -5.52
C LEU A 81 -2.14 2.32 -5.12
N ASP A 82 -1.09 3.09 -5.40
CA ASP A 82 0.28 2.79 -5.00
C ASP A 82 0.42 2.61 -3.48
N ALA A 83 -0.20 3.51 -2.71
CA ALA A 83 -0.21 3.41 -1.25
C ALA A 83 -0.86 2.11 -0.78
N THR A 84 -1.93 1.66 -1.44
CA THR A 84 -2.58 0.37 -1.15
C THR A 84 -1.63 -0.80 -1.40
N VAL A 85 -0.95 -0.82 -2.55
CA VAL A 85 0.04 -1.85 -2.90
C VAL A 85 1.22 -1.84 -1.93
N ARG A 86 1.69 -0.67 -1.49
CA ARG A 86 2.76 -0.57 -0.48
C ARG A 86 2.34 -1.12 0.87
N VAL A 87 1.12 -0.86 1.33
CA VAL A 87 0.65 -1.44 2.60
C VAL A 87 0.61 -2.98 2.50
N ILE A 88 0.18 -3.53 1.36
CA ILE A 88 0.21 -4.98 1.14
C ILE A 88 1.64 -5.52 1.19
N THR A 89 2.58 -4.90 0.47
CA THR A 89 3.94 -5.42 0.29
C THR A 89 4.88 -5.14 1.46
N GLN A 90 4.73 -4.00 2.14
CA GLN A 90 5.65 -3.53 3.19
C GLN A 90 5.14 -3.81 4.59
N GLU A 91 3.82 -3.83 4.82
CA GLU A 91 3.25 -4.02 6.16
C GLU A 91 2.64 -5.42 6.32
N LEU A 92 1.83 -5.88 5.35
CA LEU A 92 1.14 -7.17 5.47
C LEU A 92 2.04 -8.35 5.10
N ALA A 93 2.79 -8.27 4.00
CA ALA A 93 3.60 -9.39 3.51
C ALA A 93 4.65 -9.90 4.51
N PRO A 94 5.35 -9.04 5.29
CA PRO A 94 6.26 -9.51 6.33
C PRO A 94 5.57 -10.27 7.48
N LEU A 95 4.29 -9.98 7.75
CA LEU A 95 3.52 -10.60 8.82
C LEU A 95 2.78 -11.87 8.36
N SER A 96 2.25 -11.85 7.13
CA SER A 96 1.53 -12.97 6.52
C SER A 96 1.65 -12.87 4.98
N PRO A 97 2.61 -13.58 4.37
CA PRO A 97 2.76 -13.65 2.93
C PRO A 97 1.51 -14.17 2.22
N ILE A 98 0.79 -15.13 2.82
CA ILE A 98 -0.45 -15.69 2.26
C ILE A 98 -1.54 -14.62 2.20
N HIS A 99 -1.79 -13.93 3.31
CA HIS A 99 -2.81 -12.87 3.32
C HIS A 99 -2.45 -11.76 2.35
N ALA A 100 -1.17 -11.40 2.24
CA ALA A 100 -0.71 -10.39 1.29
C ALA A 100 -0.97 -10.80 -0.17
N VAL A 101 -0.59 -12.01 -0.58
CA VAL A 101 -0.82 -12.50 -1.95
C VAL A 101 -2.31 -12.54 -2.28
N GLN A 102 -3.16 -13.04 -1.37
CA GLN A 102 -4.61 -13.06 -1.59
C GLN A 102 -5.18 -11.65 -1.88
N ARG A 103 -4.74 -10.62 -1.13
CA ARG A 103 -5.19 -9.24 -1.35
C ARG A 103 -4.57 -8.63 -2.61
N LEU A 104 -3.32 -8.95 -2.91
CA LEU A 104 -2.62 -8.44 -4.09
C LEU A 104 -3.24 -9.01 -5.37
N LEU A 105 -3.57 -10.31 -5.40
CA LEU A 105 -4.30 -10.95 -6.48
C LEU A 105 -5.70 -10.34 -6.63
N ARG A 106 -6.41 -10.09 -5.53
CA ARG A 106 -7.71 -9.38 -5.56
C ARG A 106 -7.57 -7.96 -6.12
N PHE A 107 -6.52 -7.23 -5.75
CA PHE A 107 -6.24 -5.90 -6.30
C PHE A 107 -5.99 -5.98 -7.81
N VAL A 108 -5.09 -6.87 -8.25
CA VAL A 108 -4.76 -7.05 -9.67
C VAL A 108 -5.98 -7.50 -10.46
N GLY A 109 -6.72 -8.51 -10.01
CA GLY A 109 -7.95 -9.00 -10.66
C GLY A 109 -9.11 -8.00 -10.65
N GLY A 110 -9.01 -6.92 -9.86
CA GLY A 110 -9.96 -5.81 -9.87
C GLY A 110 -9.68 -4.77 -10.96
N HIS A 111 -8.68 -4.97 -11.83
CA HIS A 111 -8.21 -3.95 -12.77
C HIS A 111 -9.32 -3.38 -13.67
N ASP A 112 -10.19 -4.22 -14.24
CA ASP A 112 -11.26 -3.78 -15.16
C ASP A 112 -12.12 -2.71 -14.50
N ARG A 113 -12.49 -2.94 -13.24
CA ARG A 113 -13.28 -2.00 -12.47
C ARG A 113 -12.60 -0.66 -12.31
N VAL A 114 -11.28 -0.57 -12.36
CA VAL A 114 -10.54 0.68 -12.25
C VAL A 114 -10.37 1.33 -13.63
N PHE A 115 -9.90 0.58 -14.63
CA PHE A 115 -9.63 1.10 -15.97
C PHE A 115 -10.90 1.53 -16.72
N GLU A 116 -12.06 0.93 -16.44
CA GLU A 116 -13.35 1.40 -16.98
C GLU A 116 -13.72 2.83 -16.54
N ARG A 117 -13.12 3.34 -15.46
CA ARG A 117 -13.50 4.64 -14.86
C ARG A 117 -12.48 5.74 -15.10
N ILE A 118 -11.36 5.46 -15.74
CA ILE A 118 -10.28 6.42 -15.92
C ILE A 118 -9.61 6.23 -17.26
N ASP A 119 -9.34 7.33 -17.94
CA ASP A 119 -8.42 7.35 -19.07
C ASP A 119 -6.99 7.36 -18.52
N ASP A 120 -6.27 6.24 -18.66
CA ASP A 120 -4.88 6.08 -18.24
C ASP A 120 -3.92 6.18 -19.43
N SER A 121 -4.19 7.07 -20.38
CA SER A 121 -3.27 7.33 -21.50
C SER A 121 -1.86 7.75 -21.04
N SER A 122 -1.70 8.20 -19.78
CA SER A 122 -0.39 8.50 -19.20
C SER A 122 0.38 7.26 -18.73
N GLY A 123 -0.29 6.10 -18.57
CA GLY A 123 0.26 4.85 -18.07
C GLY A 123 0.50 4.79 -16.55
N ARG A 124 0.11 5.84 -15.80
CA ARG A 124 0.37 5.92 -14.35
C ARG A 124 -0.35 4.84 -13.56
N ILE A 125 -1.59 4.53 -13.92
CA ILE A 125 -2.38 3.51 -13.25
C ILE A 125 -1.82 2.13 -13.64
N GLN A 126 -1.56 1.91 -14.92
CA GLN A 126 -0.90 0.72 -15.45
C GLN A 126 0.42 0.42 -14.75
N ASP A 127 1.27 1.41 -14.50
CA ASP A 127 2.53 1.23 -13.76
C ASP A 127 2.33 0.73 -12.33
N VAL A 128 1.24 1.13 -11.67
CA VAL A 128 0.89 0.60 -10.33
C VAL A 128 0.48 -0.87 -10.43
N TYR A 129 -0.35 -1.22 -11.41
CA TYR A 129 -0.78 -2.61 -11.62
C TYR A 129 0.37 -3.53 -12.01
N TRP A 130 1.30 -3.08 -12.85
CA TRP A 130 2.50 -3.85 -13.19
C TRP A 130 3.37 -4.13 -11.97
N ARG A 131 3.59 -3.13 -11.11
CA ARG A 131 4.34 -3.33 -9.86
C ARG A 131 3.60 -4.23 -8.88
N ALA A 132 2.28 -4.13 -8.80
CA ALA A 132 1.46 -5.02 -8.00
C ALA A 132 1.58 -6.48 -8.50
N ALA A 133 1.43 -6.71 -9.80
CA ALA A 133 1.58 -8.03 -10.40
C ALA A 133 3.00 -8.59 -10.22
N GLY A 134 4.04 -7.76 -10.40
CA GLY A 134 5.44 -8.14 -10.21
C GLY A 134 5.78 -8.55 -8.76
N ALA A 135 5.12 -7.95 -7.78
CA ALA A 135 5.31 -8.31 -6.37
C ALA A 135 4.67 -9.66 -5.97
N VAL A 136 3.71 -10.18 -6.75
CA VAL A 136 3.07 -11.48 -6.48
C VAL A 136 4.09 -12.63 -6.41
N PRO A 137 4.89 -12.92 -7.45
CA PRO A 137 5.86 -14.02 -7.39
C PRO A 137 6.91 -13.82 -6.29
N GLU A 138 7.32 -12.58 -6.01
CA GLU A 138 8.27 -12.27 -4.94
C GLU A 138 7.74 -12.63 -3.54
N ILE A 139 6.44 -12.44 -3.31
CA ILE A 139 5.81 -12.81 -2.04
C ILE A 139 5.52 -14.32 -2.00
N ILE A 140 5.08 -14.92 -3.11
CA ILE A 140 4.84 -16.38 -3.20
C ILE A 140 6.11 -17.17 -2.88
N ALA A 141 7.28 -16.70 -3.32
CA ALA A 141 8.56 -17.33 -3.00
C ALA A 141 8.86 -17.43 -1.48
N LYS A 142 8.13 -16.69 -0.64
CA LYS A 142 8.26 -16.71 0.82
C LYS A 142 7.23 -17.61 1.50
N ILE A 143 6.30 -18.23 0.75
CA ILE A 143 5.26 -19.11 1.27
C ILE A 143 5.76 -20.56 1.26
N LEU A 144 5.50 -21.29 2.35
CA LEU A 144 5.84 -22.71 2.42
C LEU A 144 4.97 -23.51 1.43
N PRO A 145 5.51 -24.55 0.76
CA PRO A 145 4.77 -25.30 -0.26
C PRO A 145 3.40 -25.82 0.18
N ARG A 146 3.28 -26.26 1.45
CA ARG A 146 2.02 -26.75 2.04
C ARG A 146 0.92 -25.70 2.13
N ASP A 147 1.31 -24.42 2.16
CA ASP A 147 0.39 -23.30 2.34
C ASP A 147 -0.01 -22.66 1.00
N LEU A 148 0.61 -23.07 -0.12
CA LEU A 148 0.28 -22.58 -1.47
C LEU A 148 -1.15 -22.93 -1.89
N ALA A 149 -1.71 -24.02 -1.38
CA ALA A 149 -3.10 -24.41 -1.62
C ALA A 149 -4.14 -23.40 -1.10
N GLN A 150 -3.71 -22.45 -0.25
CA GLN A 150 -4.56 -21.38 0.29
C GLN A 150 -4.60 -20.13 -0.62
N ILE A 151 -3.80 -20.10 -1.70
CA ILE A 151 -3.80 -19.01 -2.67
C ILE A 151 -4.92 -19.29 -3.68
N PRO A 152 -5.83 -18.33 -3.94
CA PRO A 152 -6.85 -18.50 -4.97
C PRO A 152 -6.17 -18.69 -6.34
N ILE A 153 -6.61 -19.71 -7.07
CA ILE A 153 -6.20 -19.92 -8.46
C ILE A 153 -6.92 -18.85 -9.30
N CYS A 154 -6.15 -18.07 -10.05
CA CYS A 154 -6.65 -17.09 -11.01
C CYS A 154 -7.38 -17.78 -12.17
#